data_AF-A0A2V5PTV0-F1
#
_entry.id   AF-A0A2V5PTV0-F1
#
_cell.length_a   1.000
_cell.length_b   1.000
_cell.length_c   1.000
_cell.angle_alpha   90.00
_cell.angle_beta   90.00
_cell.angle_gamma   90.00
#
_symmetry.space_group_name_H-M   'P 1'
#
loop_
_entity.id
_entity.type
_entity.pdbx_description
1 polymer ?
#
loop_
_entity_poly.entity_id
_entity_poly.type
_entity_poly.pdbx_seq_one_letter_code
_entity_poly.pdbx_strand_id
1 'polypeptide(L)'
;MTKVVNPLPLFLDGRGALLDAGFIYVGAPNTNPETPANRYQLYWDNALTVQAAQPLRTLGGVIVNGQNPSMAFLTQANYSMTIKDADGVLVEYIASAADVGGVAPSYQPLDADLTAIAALATTAYGRGLLTLANQAALKSATGIPDPLPAIGGSVSGNITRTGAGSHLYHSAAGLTSGRVFLTAAGAADPTSQPGDIWLTY
;
A
#
# COMPACT_ATOMS: atom_id res chain seq x y z
N MET A 1 -21.07 3.50 18.22
CA MET A 1 -22.02 4.57 17.87
C MET A 1 -22.20 4.52 16.37
N THR A 2 -23.41 4.28 15.87
CA THR A 2 -23.67 4.17 14.42
C THR A 2 -24.36 5.45 13.96
N LYS A 3 -23.78 6.12 12.97
CA LYS A 3 -24.37 7.31 12.37
C LYS A 3 -25.51 6.89 11.45
N VAL A 4 -26.68 7.48 11.61
CA VAL A 4 -27.81 7.32 10.67
C VAL A 4 -27.52 8.17 9.43
N VAL A 5 -27.60 7.55 8.25
CA VAL A 5 -27.37 8.19 6.94
C VAL A 5 -28.42 7.71 5.95
N ASN A 6 -28.62 8.44 4.84
CA ASN A 6 -29.41 7.94 3.72
C ASN A 6 -28.58 6.90 2.94
N PRO A 7 -28.99 5.62 2.88
CA PRO A 7 -28.24 4.60 2.16
C PRO A 7 -28.54 4.57 0.66
N LEU A 8 -29.62 5.22 0.20
CA LEU A 8 -30.07 5.16 -1.19
C LEU A 8 -29.51 6.33 -2.01
N PRO A 9 -28.93 6.07 -3.19
CA PRO A 9 -28.56 7.11 -4.15
C PRO A 9 -29.79 7.91 -4.61
N LEU A 10 -29.61 9.21 -4.81
CA LEU A 10 -30.62 10.09 -5.39
C LEU A 10 -30.24 10.43 -6.83
N PHE A 11 -31.20 10.29 -7.73
CA PHE A 11 -31.11 10.65 -9.13
C PHE A 11 -31.90 11.92 -9.37
N LEU A 12 -31.29 12.87 -10.08
CA LEU A 12 -31.90 14.14 -10.44
C LEU A 12 -32.26 14.15 -11.93
N ASP A 13 -33.23 14.98 -12.30
CA ASP A 13 -33.53 15.28 -13.69
C ASP A 13 -32.56 16.34 -14.27
N GLY A 14 -32.70 16.65 -15.56
CA GLY A 14 -31.85 17.65 -16.23
C GLY A 14 -32.03 19.08 -15.71
N ARG A 15 -32.97 19.32 -14.78
CA ARG A 15 -33.25 20.61 -14.14
C ARG A 15 -32.85 20.62 -12.66
N GLY A 16 -32.31 19.52 -12.14
CA GLY A 16 -31.90 19.36 -10.74
C GLY A 16 -33.05 19.01 -9.78
N ALA A 17 -34.25 18.73 -10.27
CA ALA A 17 -35.33 18.17 -9.44
C ALA A 17 -35.13 16.65 -9.28
N LEU A 18 -35.86 16.02 -8.36
CA LEU A 18 -35.81 14.57 -8.19
C LEU A 18 -36.35 13.88 -9.47
N LEU A 19 -35.60 12.90 -9.98
CA LEU A 19 -35.99 12.17 -11.17
C LEU A 19 -37.20 11.29 -10.89
N ASP A 20 -38.36 11.70 -11.38
CA ASP A 20 -39.60 10.95 -11.22
C ASP A 20 -39.99 10.23 -12.51
N ALA A 21 -40.51 9.01 -12.37
CA ALA A 21 -40.90 8.13 -13.47
C ALA A 21 -39.81 7.92 -14.55
N GLY A 22 -38.53 8.13 -14.21
CA GLY A 22 -37.40 8.00 -15.13
C GLY A 22 -37.08 6.55 -15.49
N PHE A 23 -36.09 6.41 -16.36
CA PHE A 23 -35.57 5.12 -16.83
C PHE A 23 -34.07 5.07 -16.65
N ILE A 24 -33.58 4.05 -15.96
CA ILE A 24 -32.15 3.80 -15.77
C ILE A 24 -31.78 2.47 -16.46
N TYR A 25 -30.77 2.54 -17.32
CA TYR A 25 -30.19 1.40 -18.03
C TYR A 25 -28.74 1.20 -17.59
N VAL A 26 -28.33 -0.05 -17.42
CA VAL A 26 -26.98 -0.45 -17.00
C VAL A 26 -26.47 -1.56 -17.91
N GLY A 27 -25.23 -1.44 -18.38
CA GLY A 27 -24.66 -2.36 -19.36
C GLY A 27 -23.14 -2.44 -19.34
N ALA A 28 -22.59 -3.08 -20.36
CA ALA A 28 -21.14 -3.23 -20.52
C ALA A 28 -20.45 -1.86 -20.66
N PRO A 29 -19.29 -1.67 -20.01
CA PRO A 29 -18.57 -0.39 -20.08
C PRO A 29 -18.22 -0.03 -21.52
N ASN A 30 -18.22 1.26 -21.81
CA ASN A 30 -17.99 1.87 -23.12
C ASN A 30 -18.99 1.46 -24.21
N THR A 31 -20.16 0.97 -23.82
CA THR A 31 -21.26 0.63 -24.75
C THR A 31 -22.55 1.32 -24.34
N ASN A 32 -23.49 1.48 -25.29
CA ASN A 32 -24.81 2.02 -24.99
C ASN A 32 -25.70 0.95 -24.31
N PRO A 33 -26.09 1.11 -23.03
CA PRO A 33 -26.89 0.12 -22.31
C PRO A 33 -28.38 0.14 -22.71
N GLU A 34 -28.84 1.12 -23.48
CA GLU A 34 -30.18 1.07 -24.05
C GLU A 34 -30.35 -0.05 -25.07
N THR A 35 -29.26 -0.49 -25.71
CA THR A 35 -29.27 -1.66 -26.58
C THR A 35 -29.38 -2.93 -25.73
N PRO A 36 -30.41 -3.79 -25.89
CA PRO A 36 -30.61 -4.96 -25.03
C PRO A 36 -29.42 -5.92 -24.96
N ALA A 37 -28.68 -6.09 -26.06
CA ALA A 37 -27.49 -6.94 -26.12
C ALA A 37 -26.32 -6.45 -25.24
N ASN A 38 -26.32 -5.16 -24.87
CA ASN A 38 -25.28 -4.56 -24.05
C ASN A 38 -25.62 -4.57 -22.55
N ARG A 39 -26.86 -4.92 -22.18
CA ARG A 39 -27.35 -4.82 -20.79
C ARG A 39 -26.78 -5.93 -19.92
N TYR A 40 -26.46 -5.58 -18.68
CA TYR A 40 -26.16 -6.56 -17.65
C TYR A 40 -27.42 -7.04 -16.94
N GLN A 41 -27.37 -8.26 -16.40
CA GLN A 41 -28.42 -8.75 -15.52
C GLN A 41 -28.30 -8.06 -14.17
N LEU A 42 -29.39 -7.44 -13.71
CA LEU A 42 -29.46 -6.80 -12.40
C LEU A 42 -30.30 -7.64 -11.43
N TYR A 43 -30.15 -7.38 -10.14
CA TYR A 43 -30.83 -8.10 -9.06
C TYR A 43 -31.32 -7.13 -7.98
N TRP A 44 -32.42 -7.45 -7.31
CA TRP A 44 -32.98 -6.65 -6.22
C TRP A 44 -32.36 -6.97 -4.84
N ASP A 45 -31.51 -7.99 -4.77
CA ASP A 45 -30.82 -8.40 -3.57
C ASP A 45 -29.33 -8.68 -3.83
N ASN A 46 -28.52 -8.54 -2.78
CA ASN A 46 -27.07 -8.78 -2.84
C ASN A 46 -26.69 -10.26 -2.95
N ALA A 47 -27.63 -11.19 -2.69
CA ALA A 47 -27.42 -12.62 -2.92
C ALA A 47 -27.62 -13.01 -4.40
N LEU A 48 -28.00 -12.05 -5.25
CA LEU A 48 -28.20 -12.20 -6.68
C LEU A 48 -29.29 -13.23 -7.02
N THR A 49 -30.36 -13.26 -6.22
CA THR A 49 -31.42 -14.28 -6.37
C THR A 49 -32.68 -13.76 -7.07
N VAL A 50 -33.05 -12.50 -6.85
CA VAL A 50 -34.25 -11.89 -7.42
C VAL A 50 -33.83 -10.97 -8.57
N GLN A 51 -34.13 -11.37 -9.80
CA GLN A 51 -33.79 -10.59 -10.98
C GLN A 51 -34.55 -9.26 -11.05
N ALA A 52 -33.84 -8.20 -11.41
CA ALA A 52 -34.40 -6.90 -11.72
C ALA A 52 -34.40 -6.71 -13.25
N ALA A 53 -35.59 -6.53 -13.82
CA ALA A 53 -35.75 -6.24 -15.24
C ALA A 53 -35.31 -4.80 -15.55
N GLN A 54 -34.71 -4.60 -16.71
CA GLN A 54 -34.32 -3.28 -17.18
C GLN A 54 -35.30 -2.75 -18.25
N PRO A 55 -35.59 -1.44 -18.28
CA PRO A 55 -35.02 -0.39 -17.43
C PRO A 55 -35.51 -0.42 -15.98
N LEU A 56 -34.65 0.02 -15.06
CA LEU A 56 -35.05 0.33 -13.69
C LEU A 56 -35.86 1.64 -13.69
N ARG A 57 -36.90 1.71 -12.86
CA ARG A 57 -37.74 2.91 -12.73
C ARG A 57 -37.38 3.70 -11.49
N THR A 58 -37.56 5.01 -11.56
CA THR A 58 -37.41 5.90 -10.41
C THR A 58 -38.75 6.47 -9.94
N LEU A 59 -38.86 6.72 -8.64
CA LEU A 59 -39.97 7.44 -8.02
C LEU A 59 -39.39 8.35 -6.94
N GLY A 60 -39.63 9.66 -7.02
CA GLY A 60 -39.04 10.61 -6.07
C GLY A 60 -37.49 10.58 -6.04
N GLY A 61 -36.86 10.31 -7.19
CA GLY A 61 -35.40 10.29 -7.32
C GLY A 61 -34.69 9.04 -6.80
N VAL A 62 -35.39 8.04 -6.28
CA VAL A 62 -34.79 6.75 -5.91
C VAL A 62 -35.25 5.65 -6.86
N ILE A 63 -34.42 4.61 -7.03
CA ILE A 63 -34.81 3.40 -7.76
C ILE A 63 -35.88 2.66 -6.96
N VAL A 64 -36.91 2.15 -7.66
CA VAL A 64 -37.98 1.38 -7.04
C VAL A 64 -38.16 0.00 -7.66
N ASN A 65 -38.45 -0.99 -6.80
CA ASN A 65 -39.02 -2.27 -7.20
C ASN A 65 -40.54 -2.20 -6.97
N GLY A 66 -41.29 -1.89 -8.02
CA GLY A 66 -42.70 -1.51 -7.88
C GLY A 66 -42.83 -0.16 -7.18
N GLN A 67 -43.37 -0.12 -5.96
CA GLN A 67 -43.48 1.10 -5.15
C GLN A 67 -42.47 1.17 -4.00
N ASN A 68 -41.61 0.16 -3.85
CA ASN A 68 -40.65 0.09 -2.75
C ASN A 68 -39.29 0.63 -3.20
N PRO A 69 -38.73 1.65 -2.52
CA PRO A 69 -37.35 2.07 -2.72
C PRO A 69 -36.39 0.90 -2.54
N SER A 70 -35.54 0.65 -3.53
CA SER A 70 -34.65 -0.51 -3.53
C SER A 70 -33.34 -0.19 -4.23
N MET A 71 -32.29 -0.93 -3.86
CA MET A 71 -31.02 -0.94 -4.58
C MET A 71 -31.03 -2.06 -5.63
N ALA A 72 -30.36 -1.82 -6.75
CA ALA A 72 -30.08 -2.84 -7.75
C ALA A 72 -28.61 -3.29 -7.63
N PHE A 73 -28.38 -4.59 -7.78
CA PHE A 73 -27.08 -5.25 -7.65
C PHE A 73 -26.71 -5.94 -8.97
N LEU A 74 -25.41 -6.08 -9.23
CA LEU A 74 -24.86 -6.75 -10.42
C LEU A 74 -23.52 -7.41 -10.07
N THR A 75 -23.02 -8.31 -10.92
CA THR A 75 -21.79 -9.08 -10.63
C THR A 75 -20.51 -8.40 -11.11
N GLN A 76 -20.60 -7.53 -12.10
CA GLN A 76 -19.45 -6.85 -12.70
C GLN A 76 -18.93 -5.69 -11.85
N ALA A 77 -17.63 -5.45 -11.84
CA ALA A 77 -17.03 -4.33 -11.08
C ALA A 77 -17.17 -2.97 -11.81
N ASN A 78 -17.48 -2.98 -13.10
CA ASN A 78 -17.63 -1.78 -13.93
C ASN A 78 -18.80 -1.94 -14.90
N TYR A 79 -19.44 -0.83 -15.25
CA TYR A 79 -20.62 -0.78 -16.11
C TYR A 79 -20.75 0.59 -16.78
N SER A 80 -21.47 0.66 -17.90
CA SER A 80 -22.02 1.91 -18.42
C SER A 80 -23.42 2.14 -17.86
N MET A 81 -23.86 3.40 -17.77
CA MET A 81 -25.18 3.78 -17.29
C MET A 81 -25.80 4.87 -18.15
N THR A 82 -27.06 4.71 -18.51
CA THR A 82 -27.88 5.76 -19.14
C THR A 82 -29.07 6.08 -18.26
N ILE A 83 -29.29 7.36 -18.00
CA ILE A 83 -30.42 7.88 -17.23
C ILE A 83 -31.27 8.73 -18.15
N LYS A 84 -32.57 8.45 -18.19
CA LYS A 84 -33.58 9.20 -18.94
C LYS A 84 -34.70 9.68 -18.04
N ASP A 85 -35.28 10.82 -18.38
CA ASP A 85 -36.49 11.32 -17.73
C ASP A 85 -37.75 10.58 -18.19
N ALA A 86 -38.90 10.98 -17.65
CA ALA A 86 -40.19 10.38 -17.95
C ALA A 86 -40.59 10.52 -19.43
N ASP A 87 -40.11 11.56 -20.11
CA ASP A 87 -40.34 11.82 -21.54
C ASP A 87 -39.35 11.05 -22.43
N GLY A 88 -38.39 10.32 -21.84
CA GLY A 88 -37.38 9.55 -22.55
C GLY A 88 -36.18 10.39 -23.03
N VAL A 89 -36.07 11.64 -22.57
CA VAL A 89 -34.94 12.52 -22.86
C VAL A 89 -33.74 12.09 -22.01
N LEU A 90 -32.57 12.10 -22.63
CA LEU A 90 -31.32 11.80 -21.96
C LEU A 90 -31.04 12.84 -20.86
N VAL A 91 -30.92 12.37 -19.62
CA VAL A 91 -30.47 13.19 -18.48
C VAL A 91 -28.96 13.05 -18.32
N GLU A 92 -28.47 11.82 -18.31
CA GLU A 92 -27.05 11.53 -18.09
C GLU A 92 -26.63 10.24 -18.78
N TYR A 93 -25.41 10.22 -19.32
CA TYR A 93 -24.75 9.01 -19.79
C TYR A 93 -23.36 8.91 -19.21
N ILE A 94 -23.06 7.75 -18.63
CA ILE A 94 -21.76 7.38 -18.09
C ILE A 94 -21.24 6.21 -18.91
N ALA A 95 -20.12 6.40 -19.60
CA ALA A 95 -19.49 5.33 -20.37
C ALA A 95 -18.89 4.23 -19.49
N SER A 96 -18.35 4.58 -18.32
CA SER A 96 -17.70 3.67 -17.38
C SER A 96 -17.85 4.23 -15.97
N ALA A 97 -18.53 3.49 -15.09
CA ALA A 97 -18.70 3.87 -13.69
C ALA A 97 -17.36 3.92 -12.93
N ALA A 98 -16.36 3.16 -13.38
CA ALA A 98 -15.00 3.24 -12.87
C ALA A 98 -14.37 4.64 -13.08
N ASP A 99 -14.80 5.37 -14.11
CA ASP A 99 -14.19 6.65 -14.49
C ASP A 99 -14.83 7.82 -13.73
N VAL A 100 -16.12 7.70 -13.37
CA VAL A 100 -16.90 8.74 -12.66
C VAL A 100 -16.54 8.81 -11.16
N GLY A 101 -15.97 7.74 -10.62
CA GLY A 101 -15.57 7.65 -9.22
C GLY A 101 -14.34 8.49 -8.82
N GLY A 102 -13.72 9.25 -9.73
CA GLY A 102 -12.57 10.10 -9.37
C GLY A 102 -11.39 9.33 -8.74
N VAL A 103 -11.37 7.99 -8.85
CA VAL A 103 -10.21 7.18 -8.50
C VAL A 103 -9.48 6.80 -9.78
N ALA A 104 -9.01 7.82 -10.49
CA ALA A 104 -7.64 7.76 -10.99
C ALA A 104 -6.73 7.37 -9.79
N PRO A 105 -5.58 6.69 -9.99
CA PRO A 105 -4.91 5.67 -9.13
C PRO A 105 -4.48 6.07 -7.70
N SER A 106 -5.06 7.11 -7.13
CA SER A 106 -4.83 7.69 -5.80
C SER A 106 -5.22 6.76 -4.64
N TYR A 107 -6.05 5.75 -4.89
CA TYR A 107 -6.29 4.67 -3.94
C TYR A 107 -5.83 3.35 -4.55
N GLN A 108 -5.08 2.57 -3.79
CA GLN A 108 -4.86 1.17 -4.12
C GLN A 108 -6.22 0.46 -4.03
N PRO A 109 -6.64 -0.28 -5.08
CA PRO A 109 -7.82 -1.14 -4.99
C PRO A 109 -7.74 -2.02 -3.74
N LEU A 110 -8.87 -2.26 -3.08
CA LEU A 110 -8.90 -3.25 -2.01
C LEU A 110 -8.64 -4.63 -2.60
N ASP A 111 -7.44 -5.15 -2.37
CA ASP A 111 -7.04 -6.51 -2.72
C ASP A 111 -6.70 -7.33 -1.46
N ALA A 112 -6.43 -8.62 -1.67
CA ALA A 112 -6.10 -9.55 -0.59
C ALA A 112 -4.78 -9.16 0.10
N ASP A 113 -3.83 -8.59 -0.63
CA ASP A 113 -2.52 -8.18 -0.12
C ASP A 113 -2.65 -6.97 0.82
N LEU A 114 -3.43 -5.96 0.44
CA LEU A 114 -3.71 -4.79 1.27
C LEU A 114 -4.48 -5.16 2.55
N THR A 115 -5.42 -6.10 2.43
CA THR A 115 -6.14 -6.65 3.59
C THR A 115 -5.18 -7.37 4.53
N ALA A 116 -4.25 -8.17 4.00
CA ALA A 116 -3.24 -8.87 4.79
C ALA A 116 -2.26 -7.90 5.50
N ILE A 117 -1.85 -6.82 4.83
CA ILE A 117 -1.01 -5.77 5.43
C ILE A 117 -1.75 -5.05 6.56
N ALA A 118 -3.02 -4.68 6.35
CA ALA A 118 -3.83 -4.02 7.37
C ALA A 118 -4.11 -4.92 8.59
N ALA A 119 -4.18 -6.24 8.39
CA ALA A 119 -4.35 -7.24 9.44
C ALA A 119 -3.05 -7.59 10.18
N LEU A 120 -1.88 -7.17 9.68
CA LEU A 120 -0.61 -7.46 10.33
C LEU A 120 -0.48 -6.67 11.64
N ALA A 121 -0.55 -7.39 12.76
CA ALA A 121 -0.31 -6.83 14.08
C ALA A 121 1.17 -6.41 14.21
N THR A 122 1.46 -5.15 13.93
CA THR A 122 2.77 -4.55 14.19
C THR A 122 2.79 -3.95 15.59
N THR A 123 3.88 -4.16 16.32
CA THR A 123 4.12 -3.41 17.57
C THR A 123 4.49 -1.97 17.25
N ALA A 124 4.35 -1.06 18.24
CA ALA A 124 4.80 0.33 18.08
C ALA A 124 6.27 0.41 17.66
N TYR A 125 7.10 -0.53 18.13
CA TYR A 125 8.49 -0.68 17.72
C TYR A 125 8.64 -0.89 16.21
N GLY A 126 7.95 -1.89 15.63
CA GLY A 126 8.05 -2.19 14.19
C GLY A 126 7.58 -1.04 13.30
N ARG A 127 6.49 -0.36 13.69
CA ARG A 127 6.00 0.82 12.95
C ARG A 127 6.99 1.99 12.99
N GLY A 128 7.65 2.19 14.15
CA GLY A 128 8.66 3.22 14.30
C GLY A 128 9.83 3.07 13.34
N LEU A 129 10.22 1.83 12.99
CA LEU A 129 11.30 1.57 12.04
C LEU A 129 10.92 1.88 10.58
N LEU A 130 9.67 1.60 10.19
CA LEU A 130 9.18 1.84 8.83
C LEU A 130 9.03 3.34 8.50
N THR A 131 8.90 4.19 9.52
CA THR A 131 8.77 5.65 9.35
C THR A 131 10.12 6.38 9.26
N LEU A 132 11.24 5.67 9.33
CA LEU A 132 12.56 6.29 9.33
C LEU A 132 12.94 6.77 7.93
N ALA A 133 13.39 8.03 7.83
CA ALA A 133 13.59 8.72 6.56
C ALA A 133 14.79 8.23 5.74
N ASN A 134 15.75 7.53 6.36
CA ASN A 134 16.99 7.10 5.70
C ASN A 134 17.72 5.99 6.48
N GLN A 135 18.76 5.44 5.86
CA GLN A 135 19.63 4.41 6.45
C GLN A 135 20.27 4.85 7.78
N ALA A 136 20.68 6.11 7.92
CA ALA A 136 21.32 6.60 9.15
C ALA A 136 20.34 6.59 10.33
N ALA A 137 19.09 6.99 10.09
CA ALA A 137 18.02 6.92 11.08
C ALA A 137 17.71 5.46 11.47
N LEU A 138 17.68 4.53 10.51
CA LEU A 138 17.51 3.10 10.78
C LEU A 138 18.64 2.53 11.64
N LYS A 139 19.89 2.82 11.31
CA LYS A 139 21.06 2.38 12.08
C LYS A 139 21.00 2.88 13.52
N SER A 140 20.68 4.17 13.70
CA SER A 140 20.50 4.77 15.02
C SER A 140 19.40 4.10 15.84
N ALA A 141 18.22 3.87 15.24
CA ALA A 141 17.08 3.26 15.92
C ALA A 141 17.29 1.79 16.32
N THR A 142 18.16 1.08 15.61
CA THR A 142 18.44 -0.35 15.83
C THR A 142 19.77 -0.60 16.53
N GLY A 143 20.51 0.45 16.87
CA GLY A 143 21.85 0.34 17.47
C GLY A 143 22.85 -0.38 16.58
N ILE A 144 22.62 -0.43 15.27
CA ILE A 144 23.57 -1.00 14.31
C ILE A 144 24.74 -0.02 14.24
N PRO A 145 25.94 -0.38 14.76
CA PRO A 145 27.10 0.47 14.60
C PRO A 145 27.40 0.60 13.12
N ASP A 146 27.95 1.75 12.70
CA ASP A 146 28.51 1.84 11.36
C ASP A 146 29.50 0.68 11.20
N PRO A 147 29.31 -0.19 10.19
CA PRO A 147 30.14 -1.38 10.09
C PRO A 147 31.59 -0.94 9.98
N LEU A 148 32.48 -1.72 10.61
CA LEU A 148 33.85 -1.87 10.17
C LEU A 148 33.85 -1.75 8.64
N PRO A 149 34.57 -0.78 8.06
CA PRO A 149 34.45 -0.48 6.64
C PRO A 149 34.52 -1.77 5.82
N ALA A 150 33.46 -2.05 5.04
CA ALA A 150 33.32 -3.31 4.28
C ALA A 150 34.48 -3.54 3.29
N ILE A 151 35.24 -2.49 3.02
CA ILE A 151 36.52 -2.48 2.33
C ILE A 151 37.45 -1.71 3.25
N GLY A 152 38.42 -2.40 3.86
CA GLY A 152 39.25 -1.95 4.98
C GLY A 152 39.42 -0.44 5.10
N GLY A 153 39.00 0.10 6.24
CA GLY A 153 39.15 1.50 6.60
C GLY A 153 39.50 1.63 8.07
N SER A 154 39.86 2.85 8.48
CA SER A 154 40.34 3.10 9.83
C SER A 154 39.22 2.96 10.85
N VAL A 155 39.40 2.04 11.80
CA VAL A 155 38.56 1.98 13.00
C VAL A 155 39.15 2.96 14.00
N SER A 156 38.39 3.96 14.41
CA SER A 156 38.80 4.85 15.51
C SER A 156 38.30 4.27 16.83
N GLY A 157 39.21 4.04 17.78
CA GLY A 157 38.93 3.44 19.10
C GLY A 157 39.39 1.98 19.26
N ASN A 158 39.25 1.44 20.47
CA ASN A 158 39.67 0.06 20.78
C ASN A 158 38.75 -0.97 20.11
N ILE A 159 39.32 -1.83 19.27
CA ILE A 159 38.63 -3.02 18.76
C ILE A 159 38.52 -4.03 19.90
N THR A 160 37.40 -4.01 20.62
CA THR A 160 37.11 -5.02 21.64
C THR A 160 36.37 -6.17 20.97
N ARG A 161 37.06 -7.29 20.72
CA ARG A 161 36.43 -8.49 20.16
C ARG A 161 35.65 -9.21 21.25
N THR A 162 34.33 -9.27 21.13
CA THR A 162 33.50 -10.02 22.09
C THR A 162 33.86 -11.51 22.04
N GLY A 163 34.26 -12.08 23.18
CA GLY A 163 34.51 -13.52 23.34
C GLY A 163 35.89 -14.04 22.92
N ALA A 164 36.81 -13.17 22.48
CA ALA A 164 38.22 -13.53 22.33
C ALA A 164 39.02 -12.92 23.50
N GLY A 165 39.89 -13.72 24.12
CA GLY A 165 40.69 -13.35 25.29
C GLY A 165 41.72 -12.24 25.03
N SER A 166 42.78 -12.19 25.85
CA SER A 166 43.82 -11.16 25.80
C SER A 166 44.33 -10.92 24.37
N HIS A 167 44.29 -9.66 23.94
CA HIS A 167 44.86 -9.22 22.67
C HIS A 167 46.21 -8.54 22.90
N LEU A 168 47.05 -8.49 21.88
CA LEU A 168 48.30 -7.75 21.91
C LEU A 168 47.99 -6.25 21.99
N TYR A 169 48.57 -5.57 22.98
CA TYR A 169 48.48 -4.11 23.13
C TYR A 169 49.82 -3.55 23.57
N HIS A 170 50.11 -2.30 23.21
CA HIS A 170 51.25 -1.57 23.76
C HIS A 170 50.88 -0.96 25.12
N SER A 171 51.58 -1.36 26.18
CA SER A 171 51.38 -0.81 27.53
C SER A 171 52.12 0.50 27.77
N ALA A 172 53.09 0.85 26.91
CA ALA A 172 53.87 2.08 27.00
C ALA A 172 53.14 3.24 26.30
N ALA A 173 52.95 4.35 27.02
CA ALA A 173 52.17 5.50 26.57
C ALA A 173 52.66 6.18 25.27
N GLY A 174 53.91 5.92 24.84
CA GLY A 174 54.48 6.47 23.60
C GLY A 174 54.30 5.58 22.36
N LEU A 175 53.77 4.36 22.51
CA LEU A 175 53.61 3.40 21.41
C LEU A 175 52.14 3.26 21.04
N THR A 176 51.74 3.91 19.95
CA THR A 176 50.33 3.96 19.51
C THR A 176 50.00 2.97 18.39
N SER A 177 51.01 2.41 17.72
CA SER A 177 50.87 1.42 16.65
C SER A 177 52.15 0.61 16.47
N GLY A 178 52.02 -0.53 15.78
CA GLY A 178 53.13 -1.42 15.46
C GLY A 178 52.68 -2.56 14.55
N ARG A 179 53.63 -3.12 13.78
CA ARG A 179 53.46 -4.35 13.00
C ARG A 179 53.71 -5.55 13.90
N VAL A 180 53.12 -6.70 13.55
CA VAL A 180 53.40 -7.98 14.22
C VAL A 180 54.14 -8.88 13.24
N PHE A 181 55.34 -9.29 13.63
CA PHE A 181 56.14 -10.25 12.87
C PHE A 181 56.08 -11.63 13.54
N LEU A 182 55.96 -12.69 12.73
CA LEU A 182 56.14 -14.08 13.16
C LEU A 182 57.37 -14.64 12.45
N THR A 183 58.48 -14.83 13.15
CA THR A 183 59.78 -15.22 12.56
C THR A 183 60.38 -16.44 13.24
N ALA A 184 61.30 -17.14 12.56
CA ALA A 184 62.05 -18.23 13.20
C ALA A 184 63.01 -17.66 14.26
N ALA A 185 63.28 -18.43 15.33
CA ALA A 185 64.26 -18.03 16.34
C ALA A 185 65.64 -17.70 15.70
N GLY A 186 66.14 -16.48 15.93
CA GLY A 186 67.41 -16.00 15.39
C GLY A 186 67.36 -15.42 13.97
N ALA A 187 66.16 -15.24 13.39
CA ALA A 187 66.01 -14.54 12.11
C ALA A 187 66.52 -13.08 12.19
N ALA A 188 67.07 -12.59 11.08
CA ALA A 188 67.51 -11.21 10.95
C ALA A 188 66.33 -10.22 11.08
N ASP A 189 66.63 -9.02 11.56
CA ASP A 189 65.65 -7.93 11.71
C ASP A 189 64.96 -7.56 10.39
N PRO A 190 63.63 -7.69 10.25
CA PRO A 190 62.90 -7.32 9.04
C PRO A 190 62.65 -5.80 8.96
N THR A 191 63.57 -4.97 9.48
CA THR A 191 63.48 -3.49 9.55
C THR A 191 62.46 -2.99 10.57
N SER A 192 62.57 -3.46 11.81
CA SER A 192 61.65 -3.14 12.90
C SER A 192 61.68 -1.66 13.27
N GLN A 193 60.51 -1.13 13.62
CA GLN A 193 60.32 0.23 14.15
C GLN A 193 59.83 0.18 15.60
N PRO A 194 59.99 1.27 16.38
CA PRO A 194 59.40 1.35 17.72
C PRO A 194 57.90 1.06 17.69
N GLY A 195 57.47 0.08 18.48
CA GLY A 195 56.08 -0.41 18.47
C GLY A 195 55.92 -1.76 17.78
N ASP A 196 56.85 -2.22 16.94
CA ASP A 196 56.72 -3.55 16.34
C ASP A 196 56.84 -4.68 17.39
N ILE A 197 56.00 -5.70 17.29
CA ILE A 197 56.00 -6.88 18.17
C ILE A 197 56.55 -8.08 17.38
N TRP A 198 57.50 -8.79 17.99
CA TRP A 198 58.05 -10.01 17.44
C TRP A 198 57.57 -11.22 18.21
N LEU A 199 56.96 -12.14 17.48
CA LEU A 199 56.66 -13.49 17.95
C LEU A 199 57.62 -14.43 17.22
N THR A 200 58.33 -15.28 17.97
CA THR A 200 59.21 -16.28 17.38
C THR A 200 58.60 -17.67 17.51
N TYR A 201 58.75 -18.50 16.48
CA TYR A 201 58.42 -19.93 16.51
C TYR A 201 59.67 -20.81 16.39
#